data_AF-I2NMB3-F1
#
_entry.id   AF-I2NMB3-F1
#
_cell.length_a   1.000
_cell.length_b   1.000
_cell.length_c   1.000
_cell.angle_alpha   90.00
_cell.angle_beta   90.00
_cell.angle_gamma   90.00
#
_symmetry.space_group_name_H-M   'P 1'
#
loop_
_entity.id
_entity.type
_entity.pdbx_description
1 polymer ?
#
loop_
_entity_poly.entity_id
_entity_poly.type
_entity_poly.pdbx_seq_one_letter_code
_entity_poly.pdbx_strand_id
1 'polypeptide(L)'
;MVLTEQKRNYLERLSTKDGVISALAFDQRGALKRLMTKYQDSEPTVAQMEELKVLVADELTKYASSMLLDPEYGLPATKALDKDAGLLLAYEKTGYDTSSTKRLPDCLNLWSAKRIKEQGADAVKFLLYYDVDSAEELNQEKQAYIERIGSECVAEDIPFFLEILAYDEGIADATSAEYAKVKPRKVIEAMKVFSDPRFNIDVLKVEVPVNVNYVEGFGEGEVVYSREEAAAFFKEQEEATNLPYIYLSAGVSAKLFQETLEFAHASGANFNGVLCGRATWAGSVEAYIKDGEAAVREWLRTEGRQNIEELNAVLAKVATPWTERV
;
A
#
# COMPACT_ATOMS: atom_id res chain seq x y z
N MET A 1 -6.38 -3.47 20.36
CA MET A 1 -7.61 -3.49 19.53
C MET A 1 -8.39 -4.74 19.88
N VAL A 2 -9.72 -4.79 19.72
CA VAL A 2 -10.49 -6.05 19.83
C VAL A 2 -11.24 -6.24 18.52
N LEU A 3 -10.89 -7.28 17.78
CA LEU A 3 -11.55 -7.64 16.52
C LEU A 3 -12.85 -8.42 16.79
N THR A 4 -13.87 -8.18 15.98
CA THR A 4 -14.99 -9.12 15.86
C THR A 4 -14.49 -10.45 15.27
N GLU A 5 -15.24 -11.53 15.49
CA GLU A 5 -14.92 -12.83 14.89
C GLU A 5 -14.84 -12.73 13.36
N GLN A 6 -15.76 -11.99 12.75
CA GLN A 6 -15.79 -11.80 11.30
C GLN A 6 -14.58 -11.03 10.77
N LYS A 7 -14.21 -9.90 11.41
CA LYS A 7 -13.00 -9.15 11.01
C LYS A 7 -11.73 -9.97 11.20
N ARG A 8 -11.66 -10.80 12.26
CA ARG A 8 -10.55 -11.75 12.45
C ARG A 8 -10.49 -12.76 11.30
N ASN A 9 -11.60 -13.39 10.94
CA ASN A 9 -11.66 -14.35 9.82
C ASN A 9 -11.23 -13.73 8.49
N TYR A 10 -11.62 -12.47 8.23
CA TYR A 10 -11.17 -11.75 7.04
C TYR A 10 -9.68 -11.46 7.06
N LEU A 11 -9.11 -11.00 8.19
CA LEU A 11 -7.67 -10.77 8.31
C LEU A 11 -6.85 -12.05 8.16
N GLU A 12 -7.36 -13.19 8.66
CA GLU A 12 -6.74 -14.51 8.44
C GLU A 12 -6.69 -14.87 6.94
N ARG A 13 -7.78 -14.59 6.19
CA ARG A 13 -7.82 -14.79 4.73
C ARG A 13 -6.93 -13.84 3.95
N LEU A 14 -6.61 -12.68 4.52
CA LEU A 14 -5.72 -11.69 3.91
C LEU A 14 -4.24 -11.93 4.20
N SER A 15 -3.94 -12.94 5.02
CA SER A 15 -2.61 -13.19 5.58
C SER A 15 -2.11 -14.58 5.24
N THR A 16 -0.80 -14.79 5.39
CA THR A 16 -0.23 -16.14 5.41
C THR A 16 -0.74 -16.91 6.63
N LYS A 17 -0.56 -18.24 6.61
CA LYS A 17 -0.81 -19.12 7.77
C LYS A 17 -0.07 -18.70 9.05
N ASP A 18 1.02 -17.94 8.91
CA ASP A 18 1.85 -17.47 10.01
C ASP A 18 1.44 -16.04 10.46
N GLY A 19 0.31 -15.51 9.96
CA GLY A 19 -0.23 -14.22 10.37
C GLY A 19 0.50 -13.01 9.77
N VAL A 20 1.24 -13.18 8.67
CA VAL A 20 1.92 -12.08 7.96
C VAL A 20 1.11 -11.67 6.74
N ILE A 21 0.91 -10.36 6.54
CA ILE A 21 0.22 -9.85 5.35
C ILE A 21 1.25 -9.72 4.21
N SER A 22 1.38 -10.74 3.37
CA SER A 22 2.22 -10.74 2.16
C SER A 22 1.40 -10.39 0.91
N ALA A 23 0.84 -9.18 0.88
CA ALA A 23 -0.17 -8.80 -0.10
C ALA A 23 0.42 -8.12 -1.35
N LEU A 24 -0.17 -8.43 -2.51
CA LEU A 24 0.16 -7.83 -3.81
C LEU A 24 -0.72 -6.60 -4.06
N ALA A 25 -0.11 -5.44 -4.37
CA ALA A 25 -0.84 -4.21 -4.69
C ALA A 25 -0.99 -4.03 -6.20
N PHE A 26 -2.21 -3.96 -6.72
CA PHE A 26 -2.45 -3.54 -8.09
C PHE A 26 -3.73 -2.70 -8.28
N ASP A 27 -4.04 -1.78 -7.36
CA ASP A 27 -5.11 -0.79 -7.46
C ASP A 27 -4.72 0.49 -8.23
N GLN A 28 -3.52 0.52 -8.82
CA GLN A 28 -3.06 1.66 -9.59
C GLN A 28 -3.93 1.87 -10.83
N ARG A 29 -4.44 3.10 -10.94
CA ARG A 29 -5.27 3.59 -12.06
C ARG A 29 -4.49 4.63 -12.85
N GLY A 30 -4.48 5.89 -12.41
CA GLY A 30 -3.73 6.96 -13.09
C GLY A 30 -2.22 6.71 -13.15
N ALA A 31 -1.65 6.07 -12.13
CA ALA A 31 -0.23 5.69 -12.13
C ALA A 31 0.08 4.57 -13.15
N LEU A 32 -0.84 3.61 -13.34
CA LEU A 32 -0.69 2.57 -14.36
C LEU A 32 -0.81 3.16 -15.76
N LYS A 33 -1.79 4.04 -15.99
CA LYS A 33 -1.92 4.79 -17.26
C LYS A 33 -0.61 5.49 -17.63
N ARG A 34 -0.04 6.27 -16.70
CA ARG A 34 1.24 6.97 -16.92
C ARG A 34 2.40 6.01 -17.22
N LEU A 35 2.40 4.81 -16.64
CA LEU A 35 3.45 3.82 -16.89
C LEU A 35 3.29 3.21 -18.29
N MET A 36 2.07 2.87 -18.70
CA MET A 36 1.77 2.34 -20.05
C MET A 36 2.09 3.36 -21.15
N THR A 37 1.77 4.65 -20.96
CA THR A 37 2.08 5.72 -21.92
C THR A 37 3.58 5.88 -22.22
N LYS A 38 4.48 5.35 -21.40
CA LYS A 38 5.92 5.35 -21.72
C LYS A 38 6.27 4.41 -22.89
N TYR A 39 5.38 3.48 -23.22
CA TYR A 39 5.64 2.39 -24.16
C TYR A 39 4.66 2.36 -25.34
N GLN A 40 3.67 3.27 -25.38
CA GLN A 40 2.75 3.45 -26.50
C GLN A 40 2.36 4.92 -26.68
N ASP A 41 2.05 5.32 -27.91
CA ASP A 41 1.63 6.69 -28.25
C ASP A 41 0.14 6.96 -27.97
N SER A 42 -0.69 5.92 -28.02
CA SER A 42 -2.14 6.03 -27.76
C SER A 42 -2.45 6.06 -26.27
N GLU A 43 -3.60 6.63 -25.91
CA GLU A 43 -4.09 6.54 -24.52
C GLU A 43 -4.35 5.06 -24.15
N PRO A 44 -3.86 4.58 -23.00
CA PRO A 44 -4.17 3.24 -22.51
C PRO A 44 -5.68 3.01 -22.39
N THR A 45 -6.17 1.98 -23.07
CA THR A 45 -7.59 1.64 -23.08
C THR A 45 -8.02 0.93 -21.79
N VAL A 46 -9.33 0.95 -21.51
CA VAL A 46 -9.93 0.19 -20.39
C VAL A 46 -9.56 -1.29 -20.49
N ALA A 47 -9.76 -1.89 -21.67
CA ALA A 47 -9.47 -3.30 -21.91
C ALA A 47 -8.01 -3.66 -21.62
N GLN A 48 -7.05 -2.80 -22.02
CA GLN A 48 -5.64 -3.04 -21.74
C GLN A 48 -5.32 -3.01 -20.23
N MET A 49 -5.93 -2.09 -19.48
CA MET A 49 -5.73 -2.02 -18.02
C MET A 49 -6.36 -3.21 -17.30
N GLU A 50 -7.57 -3.64 -17.72
CA GLU A 50 -8.25 -4.80 -17.17
C GLU A 50 -7.47 -6.10 -17.47
N GLU A 51 -7.05 -6.29 -18.72
CA GLU A 51 -6.31 -7.48 -19.15
C GLU A 51 -5.00 -7.62 -18.38
N LEU A 52 -4.22 -6.55 -18.27
CA LEU A 52 -2.97 -6.60 -17.52
C LEU A 52 -3.19 -6.95 -16.03
N LYS A 53 -4.26 -6.43 -15.40
CA LYS A 53 -4.61 -6.80 -14.02
C LYS A 53 -4.99 -8.28 -13.89
N VAL A 54 -5.72 -8.82 -14.86
CA VAL A 54 -6.07 -10.25 -14.93
C VAL A 54 -4.81 -11.11 -15.04
N LEU A 55 -3.87 -10.74 -15.91
CA LEU A 55 -2.62 -11.48 -16.12
C LEU A 55 -1.74 -11.49 -14.87
N VAL A 56 -1.62 -10.34 -14.19
CA VAL A 56 -0.88 -10.25 -12.92
C VAL A 56 -1.56 -11.07 -11.82
N ALA A 57 -2.89 -11.03 -11.72
CA ALA A 57 -3.64 -11.84 -10.77
C ALA A 57 -3.40 -13.34 -10.99
N ASP A 58 -3.62 -13.83 -12.21
CA ASP A 58 -3.49 -15.25 -12.59
C ASP A 58 -2.07 -15.82 -12.37
N GLU A 59 -1.05 -15.02 -12.70
CA GLU A 59 0.33 -15.50 -12.63
C GLU A 59 0.94 -15.37 -11.23
N LEU A 60 0.62 -14.33 -10.45
CA LEU A 60 1.34 -14.01 -9.21
C LEU A 60 0.60 -14.28 -7.90
N THR A 61 -0.74 -14.37 -7.89
CA THR A 61 -1.50 -14.49 -6.62
C THR A 61 -1.26 -15.80 -5.88
N LYS A 62 -0.83 -16.86 -6.57
CA LYS A 62 -0.36 -18.12 -5.94
C LYS A 62 0.85 -17.96 -5.01
N TYR A 63 1.52 -16.81 -5.06
CA TYR A 63 2.64 -16.45 -4.20
C TYR A 63 2.30 -15.29 -3.23
N ALA A 64 1.06 -14.79 -3.22
CA ALA A 64 0.63 -13.72 -2.32
C ALA A 64 -0.45 -14.25 -1.37
N SER A 65 -0.52 -13.71 -0.14
CA SER A 65 -1.65 -14.03 0.76
C SER A 65 -2.94 -13.34 0.33
N SER A 66 -2.85 -12.20 -0.35
CA SER A 66 -3.99 -11.46 -0.85
C SER A 66 -3.59 -10.48 -1.94
N MET A 67 -4.57 -9.94 -2.66
CA MET A 67 -4.38 -8.92 -3.68
C MET A 67 -5.30 -7.72 -3.46
N LEU A 68 -4.74 -6.51 -3.57
CA LEU A 68 -5.49 -5.26 -3.60
C LEU A 68 -5.75 -4.84 -5.05
N LEU A 69 -7.01 -4.63 -5.39
CA LEU A 69 -7.47 -4.18 -6.71
C LEU A 69 -8.33 -2.92 -6.60
N ASP A 70 -8.48 -2.21 -7.71
CA ASP A 70 -9.46 -1.12 -7.82
C ASP A 70 -10.77 -1.61 -8.44
N PRO A 71 -11.94 -1.09 -8.02
CA PRO A 71 -13.22 -1.49 -8.60
C PRO A 71 -13.49 -0.97 -10.02
N GLU A 72 -12.66 -0.08 -10.56
CA GLU A 72 -12.87 0.52 -11.89
C GLU A 72 -12.33 -0.37 -13.02
N TYR A 73 -11.18 -1.01 -12.81
CA TYR A 73 -10.52 -1.88 -13.80
C TYR A 73 -10.13 -3.26 -13.24
N GLY A 74 -10.24 -3.47 -11.93
CA GLY A 74 -9.78 -4.69 -11.26
C GLY A 74 -10.83 -5.77 -11.09
N LEU A 75 -12.13 -5.47 -11.27
CA LEU A 75 -13.19 -6.46 -11.05
C LEU A 75 -13.04 -7.73 -11.91
N PRO A 76 -12.63 -7.68 -13.20
CA PRO A 76 -12.34 -8.91 -13.96
C PRO A 76 -11.22 -9.75 -13.33
N ALA A 77 -10.18 -9.11 -12.78
CA ALA A 77 -9.04 -9.78 -12.17
C ALA A 77 -9.39 -10.53 -10.88
N THR A 78 -10.46 -10.12 -10.18
CA THR A 78 -10.96 -10.84 -8.98
C THR A 78 -11.33 -12.30 -9.28
N LYS A 79 -11.71 -12.60 -10.53
CA LYS A 79 -12.08 -13.96 -10.97
C LYS A 79 -10.87 -14.83 -11.33
N ALA A 80 -9.69 -14.22 -11.43
CA ALA A 80 -8.43 -14.87 -11.77
C ALA A 80 -7.49 -15.00 -10.56
N LEU A 81 -7.93 -14.58 -9.37
CA LEU A 81 -7.17 -14.78 -8.14
C LEU A 81 -7.01 -16.28 -7.85
N ASP A 82 -5.85 -16.65 -7.31
CA ASP A 82 -5.67 -17.95 -6.69
C ASP A 82 -6.72 -18.16 -5.60
N LYS A 83 -7.24 -19.38 -5.49
CA LYS A 83 -8.30 -19.73 -4.53
C LYS A 83 -7.92 -19.48 -3.07
N ASP A 84 -6.62 -19.44 -2.76
CA ASP A 84 -6.10 -19.25 -1.41
C ASP A 84 -5.71 -17.78 -1.14
N ALA A 85 -5.84 -16.89 -2.14
CA ALA A 85 -5.55 -15.46 -2.01
C ALA A 85 -6.81 -14.66 -1.63
N GLY A 86 -6.73 -13.88 -0.55
CA GLY A 86 -7.77 -12.93 -0.16
C GLY A 86 -7.85 -11.69 -1.07
N LEU A 87 -8.91 -10.89 -0.91
CA LEU A 87 -9.17 -9.71 -1.75
C LEU A 87 -9.32 -8.43 -0.92
N LEU A 88 -8.61 -7.38 -1.29
CA LEU A 88 -8.89 -6.01 -0.85
C LEU A 88 -9.38 -5.18 -2.05
N LEU A 89 -10.33 -4.27 -1.82
CA LEU A 89 -10.73 -3.30 -2.83
C LEU A 89 -10.51 -1.86 -2.36
N ALA A 90 -9.90 -1.06 -3.25
CA ALA A 90 -9.72 0.37 -3.04
C ALA A 90 -11.05 1.12 -3.13
N TYR A 91 -11.26 2.09 -2.25
CA TYR A 91 -12.52 2.84 -2.13
C TYR A 91 -12.36 4.32 -2.53
N GLU A 92 -11.15 4.86 -2.53
CA GLU A 92 -10.88 6.24 -2.94
C GLU A 92 -10.91 6.44 -4.47
N LYS A 93 -11.18 7.68 -4.91
CA LYS A 93 -10.83 8.13 -6.26
C LYS A 93 -9.30 8.24 -6.43
N THR A 94 -8.80 7.92 -7.62
CA THR A 94 -7.37 8.02 -7.90
C THR A 94 -6.90 9.47 -7.98
N GLY A 95 -5.74 9.76 -7.38
CA GLY A 95 -5.07 11.06 -7.50
C GLY A 95 -5.66 12.13 -6.60
N TYR A 96 -5.40 13.39 -6.95
CA TYR A 96 -5.86 14.57 -6.24
C TYR A 96 -5.91 15.75 -7.20
N ASP A 97 -6.68 16.79 -6.85
CA ASP A 97 -6.69 18.05 -7.58
C ASP A 97 -5.34 18.76 -7.45
N THR A 98 -4.63 18.92 -8.57
CA THR A 98 -3.32 19.58 -8.61
C THR A 98 -3.40 21.10 -8.60
N SER A 99 -4.60 21.69 -8.68
CA SER A 99 -4.79 23.14 -8.51
C SER A 99 -4.84 23.57 -7.04
N SER A 100 -4.82 22.60 -6.11
CA SER A 100 -4.84 22.81 -4.67
C SER A 100 -3.82 21.92 -3.96
N THR A 101 -3.33 22.37 -2.81
CA THR A 101 -2.48 21.58 -1.89
C THR A 101 -3.29 20.73 -0.92
N LYS A 102 -4.62 20.89 -0.87
CA LYS A 102 -5.47 20.31 0.17
C LYS A 102 -5.58 18.79 0.14
N ARG A 103 -5.55 18.21 -1.07
CA ARG A 103 -5.69 16.76 -1.33
C ARG A 103 -6.81 16.11 -0.51
N LEU A 104 -8.01 16.70 -0.58
CA LEU A 104 -9.18 16.21 0.15
C LEU A 104 -9.56 14.78 -0.30
N PRO A 105 -9.94 13.90 0.64
CA PRO A 105 -10.36 12.54 0.33
C PRO A 105 -11.72 12.53 -0.36
N ASP A 106 -11.91 11.59 -1.28
CA ASP A 106 -13.18 11.39 -1.98
C ASP A 106 -13.36 9.93 -2.40
N CYS A 107 -14.44 9.29 -1.96
CA CYS A 107 -14.83 7.93 -2.32
C CYS A 107 -15.26 7.84 -3.78
N LEU A 108 -15.17 6.65 -4.35
CA LEU A 108 -15.78 6.35 -5.65
C LEU A 108 -17.31 6.54 -5.58
N ASN A 109 -17.85 7.38 -6.46
CA ASN A 109 -19.25 7.85 -6.42
C ASN A 109 -20.32 6.75 -6.36
N LEU A 110 -20.02 5.56 -6.91
CA LEU A 110 -20.96 4.45 -7.02
C LEU A 110 -20.64 3.31 -6.05
N TRP A 111 -19.76 3.54 -5.08
CA TRP A 111 -19.31 2.51 -4.14
C TRP A 111 -19.67 2.89 -2.70
N SER A 112 -19.75 1.87 -1.86
CA SER A 112 -19.86 1.94 -0.41
C SER A 112 -19.12 0.76 0.20
N ALA A 113 -18.83 0.78 1.50
CA ALA A 113 -18.24 -0.40 2.16
C ALA A 113 -19.09 -1.67 1.93
N LYS A 114 -20.43 -1.52 1.93
CA LYS A 114 -21.38 -2.59 1.61
C LYS A 114 -21.16 -3.15 0.21
N ARG A 115 -21.08 -2.28 -0.80
CA ARG A 115 -20.87 -2.70 -2.21
C ARG A 115 -19.51 -3.35 -2.41
N ILE A 116 -18.49 -2.89 -1.69
CA ILE A 116 -17.15 -3.53 -1.68
C ILE A 116 -17.27 -4.96 -1.13
N LYS A 117 -17.91 -5.14 0.02
CA LYS A 117 -18.16 -6.46 0.61
C LYS A 117 -18.99 -7.37 -0.31
N GLU A 118 -20.02 -6.84 -0.98
CA GLU A 118 -20.85 -7.58 -1.93
C GLU A 118 -20.08 -8.07 -3.17
N GLN A 119 -18.93 -7.47 -3.51
CA GLN A 119 -18.01 -7.99 -4.54
C GLN A 119 -17.08 -9.10 -4.02
N GLY A 120 -17.23 -9.54 -2.77
CA GLY A 120 -16.41 -10.59 -2.18
C GLY A 120 -15.08 -10.10 -1.59
N ALA A 121 -14.92 -8.79 -1.40
CA ALA A 121 -13.74 -8.27 -0.72
C ALA A 121 -13.71 -8.66 0.76
N ASP A 122 -12.52 -8.95 1.24
CA ASP A 122 -12.18 -9.25 2.63
C ASP A 122 -11.73 -8.01 3.39
N ALA A 123 -11.41 -6.91 2.69
CA ALA A 123 -11.16 -5.61 3.31
C ALA A 123 -11.55 -4.44 2.41
N VAL A 124 -11.94 -3.35 3.04
CA VAL A 124 -12.01 -2.02 2.42
C VAL A 124 -10.66 -1.36 2.61
N LYS A 125 -10.04 -0.91 1.51
CA LYS A 125 -8.86 -0.06 1.55
C LYS A 125 -9.22 1.36 1.16
N PHE A 126 -8.71 2.37 1.87
CA PHE A 126 -8.83 3.77 1.49
C PHE A 126 -7.48 4.47 1.58
N LEU A 127 -7.10 5.25 0.56
CA LEU A 127 -5.91 6.11 0.60
C LEU A 127 -6.26 7.54 1.03
N LEU A 128 -5.54 8.03 2.03
CA LEU A 128 -5.56 9.41 2.51
C LEU A 128 -4.20 10.07 2.29
N TYR A 129 -4.21 11.26 1.69
CA TYR A 129 -3.08 12.18 1.74
C TYR A 129 -3.18 13.05 2.99
N TYR A 130 -2.15 13.00 3.83
CA TYR A 130 -2.18 13.71 5.11
C TYR A 130 -0.90 14.50 5.34
N ASP A 131 -1.05 15.78 5.63
CA ASP A 131 0.00 16.63 6.14
C ASP A 131 -0.39 17.03 7.57
N VAL A 132 0.38 16.58 8.54
CA VAL A 132 0.12 16.83 9.97
C VAL A 132 0.24 18.31 10.34
N ASP A 133 0.86 19.12 9.48
CA ASP A 133 1.04 20.56 9.66
C ASP A 133 0.04 21.41 8.85
N SER A 134 -0.88 20.77 8.10
CA SER A 134 -2.00 21.47 7.45
C SER A 134 -2.86 22.21 8.48
N ALA A 135 -3.57 23.25 8.02
CA ALA A 135 -4.52 23.99 8.84
C ALA A 135 -5.51 23.04 9.54
N GLU A 136 -5.80 23.32 10.81
CA GLU A 136 -6.62 22.46 11.66
C GLU A 136 -7.99 22.17 11.02
N GLU A 137 -8.64 23.17 10.43
CA GLU A 137 -9.94 23.01 9.77
C GLU A 137 -9.87 22.04 8.58
N LEU A 138 -8.77 22.06 7.82
CA LEU A 138 -8.55 21.12 6.71
C LEU A 138 -8.36 19.70 7.22
N ASN A 139 -7.55 19.53 8.28
CA ASN A 139 -7.31 18.22 8.86
C ASN A 139 -8.55 17.66 9.56
N GLN A 140 -9.39 18.50 10.18
CA GLN A 140 -10.69 18.08 10.72
C GLN A 140 -11.64 17.57 9.62
N GLU A 141 -11.63 18.17 8.43
CA GLU A 141 -12.42 17.66 7.29
C GLU A 141 -11.95 16.25 6.89
N LYS A 142 -10.64 16.04 6.80
CA LYS A 142 -10.03 14.72 6.51
C LYS A 142 -10.37 13.68 7.59
N GLN A 143 -10.21 14.04 8.87
CA GLN A 143 -10.50 13.18 10.00
C GLN A 143 -11.98 12.77 10.04
N ALA A 144 -12.90 13.73 9.90
CA ALA A 144 -14.33 13.46 9.83
C ALA A 144 -14.71 12.55 8.64
N TYR A 145 -13.96 12.61 7.53
CA TYR A 145 -14.14 11.71 6.41
C TYR A 145 -13.74 10.26 6.76
N ILE A 146 -12.60 10.08 7.44
CA ILE A 146 -12.14 8.75 7.88
C ILE A 146 -13.07 8.16 8.96
N GLU A 147 -13.61 8.96 9.87
CA GLU A 147 -14.62 8.50 10.85
C GLU A 147 -15.84 7.87 10.16
N ARG A 148 -16.29 8.45 9.04
CA ARG A 148 -17.42 7.91 8.27
C ARG A 148 -17.08 6.55 7.67
N ILE A 149 -15.92 6.43 7.01
CA ILE A 149 -15.49 5.16 6.40
C ILE A 149 -15.29 4.09 7.48
N GLY A 150 -14.62 4.44 8.59
CA GLY A 150 -14.46 3.52 9.72
C GLY A 150 -15.81 3.03 10.26
N SER A 151 -16.78 3.94 10.39
CA SER A 151 -18.14 3.60 10.82
C SER A 151 -18.88 2.70 9.81
N GLU A 152 -18.70 2.93 8.51
CA GLU A 152 -19.21 2.03 7.47
C GLU A 152 -18.61 0.63 7.61
N CYS A 153 -17.29 0.51 7.78
CA CYS A 153 -16.61 -0.77 7.92
C CYS A 153 -16.99 -1.53 9.21
N VAL A 154 -17.27 -0.80 10.29
CA VAL A 154 -17.87 -1.38 11.51
C VAL A 154 -19.27 -1.93 11.22
N ALA A 155 -20.14 -1.14 10.57
CA ALA A 155 -21.51 -1.56 10.28
C ALA A 155 -21.57 -2.77 9.32
N GLU A 156 -20.65 -2.84 8.37
CA GLU A 156 -20.54 -3.95 7.42
C GLU A 156 -19.67 -5.10 7.94
N ASP A 157 -19.10 -4.98 9.15
CA ASP A 157 -18.26 -5.99 9.79
C ASP A 157 -17.14 -6.50 8.85
N ILE A 158 -16.41 -5.55 8.25
CA ILE A 158 -15.32 -5.77 7.29
C ILE A 158 -14.09 -4.97 7.73
N PRO A 159 -12.87 -5.54 7.67
CA PRO A 159 -11.64 -4.82 7.98
C PRO A 159 -11.46 -3.54 7.18
N PHE A 160 -11.02 -2.49 7.87
CA PHE A 160 -10.65 -1.21 7.30
C PHE A 160 -9.13 -1.04 7.27
N PHE A 161 -8.58 -1.00 6.05
CA PHE A 161 -7.18 -0.69 5.79
C PHE A 161 -7.06 0.78 5.39
N LEU A 162 -6.47 1.61 6.26
CA LEU A 162 -6.16 2.99 5.92
C LEU A 162 -4.74 3.08 5.37
N GLU A 163 -4.60 3.48 4.12
CA GLU A 163 -3.32 3.89 3.53
C GLU A 163 -3.08 5.38 3.79
N ILE A 164 -1.93 5.72 4.36
CA ILE A 164 -1.52 7.11 4.59
C ILE A 164 -0.31 7.39 3.71
N LEU A 165 -0.44 8.38 2.83
CA LEU A 165 0.69 9.00 2.14
C LEU A 165 0.92 10.39 2.74
N ALA A 166 2.05 10.52 3.41
CA ALA A 166 2.46 11.79 3.97
C ALA A 166 2.84 12.76 2.84
N TYR A 167 2.57 14.04 3.04
CA TYR A 167 3.12 15.10 2.19
C TYR A 167 3.32 16.38 3.01
N ASP A 168 3.86 17.41 2.36
CA ASP A 168 3.96 18.76 2.91
C ASP A 168 3.33 19.74 1.91
N GLU A 169 2.45 20.65 2.37
CA GLU A 169 1.82 21.64 1.50
C GLU A 169 2.82 22.63 0.87
N GLY A 170 3.97 22.86 1.53
CA GLY A 170 5.04 23.74 1.09
C GLY A 170 6.12 23.06 0.23
N ILE A 171 6.23 21.72 0.27
CA ILE A 171 7.25 20.96 -0.46
C ILE A 171 6.62 20.14 -1.58
N ALA A 172 6.80 20.59 -2.83
CA ALA A 172 6.17 19.97 -3.99
C ALA A 172 6.78 18.59 -4.35
N ASP A 173 8.10 18.44 -4.21
CA ASP A 173 8.82 17.22 -4.57
C ASP A 173 9.05 16.32 -3.35
N ALA A 174 8.20 15.29 -3.22
CA ALA A 174 8.30 14.28 -2.17
C ALA A 174 9.54 13.37 -2.29
N THR A 175 10.32 13.48 -3.36
CA THR A 175 11.58 12.74 -3.54
C THR A 175 12.81 13.56 -3.15
N SER A 176 12.64 14.84 -2.84
CA SER A 176 13.74 15.77 -2.53
C SER A 176 14.39 15.50 -1.15
N ALA A 177 15.64 15.99 -1.00
CA ALA A 177 16.33 16.00 0.29
C ALA A 177 15.63 16.89 1.32
N GLU A 178 14.92 17.94 0.87
CA GLU A 178 14.11 18.80 1.72
C GLU A 178 12.95 18.03 2.35
N TYR A 179 12.18 17.29 1.54
CA TYR A 179 11.11 16.44 2.06
C TYR A 179 11.66 15.29 2.91
N ALA A 180 12.81 14.72 2.53
CA ALA A 180 13.44 13.65 3.29
C ALA A 180 13.68 14.04 4.75
N LYS A 181 14.03 15.31 5.03
CA LYS A 181 14.26 15.84 6.39
C LYS A 181 13.01 15.88 7.27
N VAL A 182 11.83 16.08 6.68
CA VAL A 182 10.55 16.20 7.42
C VAL A 182 9.73 14.92 7.40
N LYS A 183 10.00 14.02 6.45
CA LYS A 183 9.24 12.77 6.24
C LYS A 183 9.05 11.95 7.54
N PRO A 184 10.05 11.75 8.42
CA PRO A 184 9.85 10.94 9.63
C PRO A 184 8.71 11.47 10.50
N ARG A 185 8.73 12.77 10.82
CA ARG A 185 7.66 13.39 11.61
C ARG A 185 6.32 13.30 10.92
N LYS A 186 6.25 13.55 9.61
CA LYS A 186 4.98 13.51 8.86
C LYS A 186 4.33 12.12 8.92
N VAL A 187 5.11 11.06 8.72
CA VAL A 187 4.64 9.67 8.76
C VAL A 187 4.25 9.27 10.18
N ILE A 188 5.14 9.49 11.15
CA ILE A 188 4.97 9.04 12.55
C ILE A 188 3.79 9.74 13.21
N GLU A 189 3.66 11.06 13.06
CA GLU A 189 2.55 11.81 13.68
C GLU A 189 1.21 11.48 13.01
N ALA A 190 1.18 11.22 11.70
CA ALA A 190 -0.04 10.77 11.04
C ALA A 190 -0.49 9.40 11.57
N MET A 191 0.45 8.48 11.81
CA MET A 191 0.14 7.18 12.43
C MET A 191 -0.44 7.36 13.84
N LYS A 192 0.09 8.27 14.66
CA LYS A 192 -0.45 8.56 16.00
C LYS A 192 -1.89 9.06 15.92
N VAL A 193 -2.19 10.01 15.02
CA VAL A 193 -3.54 10.54 14.82
C VAL A 193 -4.50 9.40 14.46
N PHE A 194 -4.18 8.64 13.41
CA PHE A 194 -5.09 7.63 12.89
C PHE A 194 -5.05 6.29 13.65
N SER A 195 -4.29 6.21 14.75
CA SER A 195 -4.40 5.09 15.70
C SER A 195 -5.48 5.32 16.76
N ASP A 196 -6.09 6.51 16.80
CA ASP A 196 -7.21 6.78 17.70
C ASP A 196 -8.40 5.85 17.38
N PRO A 197 -8.99 5.15 18.38
CA PRO A 197 -10.11 4.24 18.17
C PRO A 197 -11.32 4.84 17.45
N ARG A 198 -11.51 6.16 17.48
CA ARG A 198 -12.63 6.83 16.79
C ARG A 198 -12.63 6.59 15.28
N PHE A 199 -11.47 6.31 14.69
CA PHE A 199 -11.34 6.08 13.26
C PHE A 199 -11.65 4.64 12.84
N ASN A 200 -11.78 3.70 13.79
CA ASN A 200 -12.11 2.29 13.55
C ASN A 200 -11.24 1.62 12.48
N ILE A 201 -9.95 1.94 12.45
CA ILE A 201 -8.97 1.35 11.52
C ILE A 201 -8.49 0.02 12.10
N ASP A 202 -8.45 -1.01 11.25
CA ASP A 202 -7.97 -2.33 11.65
C ASP A 202 -6.50 -2.55 11.26
N VAL A 203 -6.05 -1.98 10.13
CA VAL A 203 -4.66 -2.05 9.66
C VAL A 203 -4.23 -0.71 9.03
N LEU A 204 -3.04 -0.22 9.42
CA LEU A 204 -2.40 0.93 8.78
C LEU A 204 -1.47 0.48 7.64
N LYS A 205 -1.67 0.98 6.43
CA LYS A 205 -0.72 0.85 5.32
C LYS A 205 0.09 2.15 5.21
N VAL A 206 1.38 2.09 5.49
CA VAL A 206 2.20 3.29 5.69
C VAL A 206 3.50 3.23 4.90
N GLU A 207 4.08 4.40 4.67
CA GLU A 207 5.46 4.52 4.22
C GLU A 207 6.43 4.10 5.34
N VAL A 208 7.62 3.64 4.97
CA VAL A 208 8.75 3.69 5.90
C VAL A 208 9.05 5.15 6.27
N PRO A 209 9.52 5.44 7.50
CA PRO A 209 9.55 6.81 8.01
C PRO A 209 10.67 7.65 7.38
N VAL A 210 11.65 7.01 6.74
CA VAL A 210 12.78 7.66 6.06
C VAL A 210 12.72 7.43 4.55
N ASN A 211 13.28 8.36 3.78
CA ASN A 211 13.64 8.06 2.39
C ASN A 211 15.03 7.42 2.40
N VAL A 212 15.08 6.09 2.21
CA VAL A 212 16.32 5.30 2.30
C VAL A 212 17.41 5.73 1.33
N ASN A 213 17.07 6.41 0.21
CA ASN A 213 18.08 6.96 -0.69
C ASN A 213 18.95 8.06 -0.05
N TYR A 214 18.52 8.64 1.06
CA TYR A 214 19.26 9.66 1.82
C TYR A 214 19.85 9.13 3.13
N VAL A 215 19.85 7.80 3.33
CA VAL A 215 20.46 7.15 4.50
C VAL A 215 21.86 6.67 4.13
N GLU A 216 22.81 6.88 5.03
CA GLU A 216 24.21 6.44 4.87
C GLU A 216 24.30 4.96 4.47
N GLY A 217 24.97 4.69 3.35
CA GLY A 217 25.21 3.34 2.83
C GLY A 217 24.08 2.71 2.02
N PHE A 218 22.97 3.42 1.77
CA PHE A 218 21.90 2.96 0.89
C PHE A 218 21.91 3.66 -0.47
N GLY A 219 21.88 5.00 -0.47
CA GLY A 219 21.93 5.79 -1.69
C GLY A 219 23.34 6.16 -2.13
N GLU A 220 23.48 6.55 -3.40
CA GLU A 220 24.73 7.05 -3.97
C GLU A 220 24.89 8.58 -3.87
N GLY A 221 23.85 9.27 -3.39
CA GLY A 221 23.73 10.73 -3.41
C GLY A 221 24.02 11.42 -2.07
N GLU A 222 23.37 12.57 -1.87
CA GLU A 222 23.40 13.30 -0.59
C GLU A 222 22.95 12.39 0.56
N VAL A 223 23.64 12.49 1.70
CA VAL A 223 23.25 11.81 2.94
C VAL A 223 22.58 12.82 3.85
N VAL A 224 21.32 12.55 4.20
CA VAL A 224 20.54 13.36 5.16
C VAL A 224 20.57 12.75 6.56
N TYR A 225 20.69 11.42 6.64
CA TYR A 225 20.68 10.68 7.91
C TYR A 225 21.81 9.66 7.99
N SER A 226 22.42 9.54 9.16
CA SER A 226 23.23 8.37 9.50
C SER A 226 22.35 7.12 9.62
N ARG A 227 22.95 5.93 9.63
CA ARG A 227 22.21 4.68 9.85
C ARG A 227 21.54 4.66 11.22
N GLU A 228 22.19 5.20 12.24
CA GLU A 228 21.68 5.26 13.61
C GLU A 228 20.47 6.20 13.72
N GLU A 229 20.51 7.36 13.07
CA GLU A 229 19.38 8.29 13.00
C GLU A 229 18.19 7.66 12.28
N ALA A 230 18.44 7.01 11.14
CA ALA A 230 17.39 6.31 10.40
C ALA A 230 16.76 5.17 11.23
N ALA A 231 17.58 4.41 11.96
CA ALA A 231 17.11 3.34 12.83
C ALA A 231 16.23 3.86 13.99
N ALA A 232 16.59 5.01 14.57
CA ALA A 232 15.78 5.64 15.60
C ALA A 232 14.35 5.97 15.10
N PHE A 233 14.21 6.46 13.87
CA PHE A 233 12.88 6.75 13.29
C PHE A 233 12.03 5.49 13.05
N PHE A 234 12.63 4.35 12.70
CA PHE A 234 11.88 3.08 12.63
C PHE A 234 11.34 2.65 13.99
N LYS A 235 12.13 2.84 15.05
CA LYS A 235 11.68 2.58 16.42
C LYS A 235 10.58 3.55 16.86
N GLU A 236 10.71 4.84 16.56
CA GLU A 236 9.65 5.82 16.84
C GLU A 236 8.36 5.50 16.07
N GLN A 237 8.46 4.97 14.85
CA GLN A 237 7.31 4.52 14.07
C GLN A 237 6.62 3.31 14.71
N GLU A 238 7.38 2.33 15.21
CA GLU A 238 6.84 1.20 15.97
C GLU A 238 6.05 1.68 17.20
N GLU A 239 6.59 2.66 17.94
CA GLU A 239 5.96 3.21 19.14
C GLU A 239 4.75 4.12 18.83
N ALA A 240 4.55 4.50 17.56
CA ALA A 240 3.49 5.42 17.14
C ALA A 240 2.09 4.78 17.09
N THR A 241 2.00 3.45 17.06
CA THR A 241 0.73 2.75 16.89
C THR A 241 0.68 1.43 17.66
N ASN A 242 -0.52 1.08 18.12
CA ASN A 242 -0.84 -0.26 18.63
C ASN A 242 -1.58 -1.12 17.59
N LEU A 243 -1.88 -0.57 16.40
CA LEU A 243 -2.55 -1.30 15.33
C LEU A 243 -1.52 -2.14 14.54
N PRO A 244 -1.95 -3.24 13.91
CA PRO A 244 -1.20 -3.82 12.82
C PRO A 244 -0.86 -2.77 11.76
N TYR A 245 0.40 -2.75 11.32
CA TYR A 245 0.82 -1.87 10.24
C TYR A 245 1.69 -2.59 9.22
N ILE A 246 1.53 -2.23 7.96
CA ILE A 246 2.22 -2.85 6.82
C ILE A 246 2.85 -1.78 5.94
N TYR A 247 3.97 -2.12 5.31
CA TYR A 247 4.67 -1.17 4.45
C TYR A 247 4.18 -1.20 3.00
N LEU A 248 4.13 -0.01 2.41
CA LEU A 248 4.01 0.18 0.96
C LEU A 248 5.38 0.44 0.34
N SER A 249 5.60 -0.04 -0.90
CA SER A 249 6.92 0.05 -1.53
C SER A 249 7.23 1.40 -2.20
N ALA A 250 6.26 2.30 -2.31
CA ALA A 250 6.39 3.64 -2.91
C ALA A 250 6.98 3.71 -4.35
N GLY A 251 7.29 2.58 -4.99
CA GLY A 251 7.90 2.52 -6.31
C GLY A 251 9.43 2.48 -6.32
N VAL A 252 10.08 2.19 -5.19
CA VAL A 252 11.50 1.80 -5.21
C VAL A 252 11.69 0.44 -5.89
N SER A 253 12.94 0.08 -6.22
CA SER A 253 13.25 -1.24 -6.78
C SER A 253 12.95 -2.37 -5.77
N ALA A 254 12.73 -3.59 -6.27
CA ALA A 254 12.50 -4.77 -5.42
C ALA A 254 13.61 -4.97 -4.39
N LYS A 255 14.87 -4.94 -4.85
CA LYS A 255 16.05 -5.09 -4.02
C LYS A 255 16.14 -4.02 -2.92
N LEU A 256 15.95 -2.74 -3.28
CA LEU A 256 16.01 -1.66 -2.29
C LEU A 256 14.87 -1.78 -1.26
N PHE A 257 13.69 -2.22 -1.68
CA PHE A 257 12.58 -2.46 -0.75
C PHE A 257 12.90 -3.61 0.21
N GLN A 258 13.43 -4.73 -0.29
CA GLN A 258 13.84 -5.87 0.52
C GLN A 258 14.91 -5.48 1.57
N GLU A 259 15.97 -4.77 1.15
CA GLU A 259 17.01 -4.26 2.06
C GLU A 259 16.43 -3.28 3.10
N THR A 260 15.42 -2.50 2.72
CA THR A 260 14.70 -1.61 3.64
C THR A 260 13.93 -2.39 4.71
N LEU A 261 13.29 -3.51 4.35
CA LEU A 261 12.55 -4.35 5.31
C LEU A 261 13.50 -5.02 6.31
N GLU A 262 14.65 -5.51 5.85
CA GLU A 262 15.70 -6.04 6.73
C GLU A 262 16.23 -4.97 7.68
N PHE A 263 16.45 -3.76 7.17
CA PHE A 263 16.87 -2.62 7.98
C PHE A 263 15.81 -2.19 9.01
N ALA A 264 14.54 -2.16 8.62
CA ALA A 264 13.43 -1.84 9.52
C ALA A 264 13.38 -2.82 10.69
N HIS A 265 13.44 -4.12 10.40
CA HIS A 265 13.47 -5.17 11.43
C HIS A 265 14.70 -5.06 12.34
N ALA A 266 15.90 -4.89 11.75
CA ALA A 266 17.12 -4.71 12.54
C ALA A 266 17.08 -3.44 13.42
N SER A 267 16.26 -2.46 13.05
CA SER A 267 16.02 -1.22 13.80
C SER A 267 14.92 -1.34 14.86
N GLY A 268 14.29 -2.51 15.00
CA GLY A 268 13.27 -2.80 16.02
C GLY A 268 11.82 -2.56 15.58
N ALA A 269 11.56 -2.37 14.28
CA ALA A 269 10.20 -2.29 13.76
C ALA A 269 9.54 -3.68 13.70
N ASN A 270 8.37 -3.84 14.33
CA ASN A 270 7.60 -5.09 14.32
C ASN A 270 6.43 -4.99 13.33
N PHE A 271 6.74 -4.61 12.09
CA PHE A 271 5.75 -4.46 11.02
C PHE A 271 5.13 -5.81 10.65
N ASN A 272 3.88 -5.78 10.21
CA ASN A 272 3.04 -6.99 10.07
C ASN A 272 2.90 -7.52 8.65
N GLY A 273 3.77 -7.05 7.76
CA GLY A 273 3.80 -7.41 6.35
C GLY A 273 3.89 -6.21 5.43
N VAL A 274 3.47 -6.40 4.19
CA VAL A 274 3.55 -5.41 3.11
C VAL A 274 2.32 -5.47 2.22
N LEU A 275 2.04 -4.35 1.58
CA LEU A 275 1.17 -4.27 0.42
C LEU A 275 2.01 -3.73 -0.75
N CYS A 276 2.76 -4.64 -1.38
CA CYS A 276 3.80 -4.31 -2.36
C CYS A 276 3.27 -4.46 -3.79
N GLY A 277 3.42 -3.42 -4.62
CA GLY A 277 2.95 -3.43 -6.01
C GLY A 277 4.07 -3.34 -7.04
N ARG A 278 4.38 -2.11 -7.44
CA ARG A 278 5.26 -1.81 -8.60
C ARG A 278 6.62 -2.49 -8.54
N ALA A 279 7.21 -2.66 -7.36
CA ALA A 279 8.47 -3.38 -7.21
C ALA A 279 8.40 -4.83 -7.73
N THR A 280 7.23 -5.46 -7.73
CA THR A 280 7.02 -6.83 -8.19
C THR A 280 6.64 -6.91 -9.67
N TRP A 281 5.71 -6.06 -10.14
CA TRP A 281 5.10 -6.23 -11.47
C TRP A 281 5.41 -5.12 -12.49
N ALA A 282 6.10 -4.02 -12.15
CA ALA A 282 6.20 -2.88 -13.07
C ALA A 282 6.86 -3.21 -14.43
N GLY A 283 7.82 -4.14 -14.47
CA GLY A 283 8.45 -4.56 -15.73
C GLY A 283 7.51 -5.31 -16.68
N SER A 284 6.43 -5.90 -16.15
CA SER A 284 5.39 -6.55 -16.96
C SER A 284 4.68 -5.58 -17.91
N VAL A 285 4.64 -4.28 -17.58
CA VAL A 285 3.97 -3.27 -18.40
C VAL A 285 4.66 -3.10 -19.75
N GLU A 286 5.98 -3.04 -19.77
CA GLU A 286 6.73 -2.90 -21.02
C GLU A 286 6.55 -4.13 -21.91
N ALA A 287 6.69 -5.33 -21.33
CA ALA A 287 6.49 -6.60 -22.02
C ALA A 287 5.07 -6.72 -22.61
N TYR A 288 4.05 -6.31 -21.86
CA TYR A 288 2.67 -6.34 -22.33
C TYR A 288 2.44 -5.40 -23.51
N ILE A 289 2.90 -4.15 -23.41
CA ILE A 289 2.63 -3.12 -24.41
C ILE A 289 3.41 -3.36 -25.70
N LYS A 290 4.65 -3.82 -25.61
CA LYS A 290 5.51 -4.05 -26.79
C LYS A 290 5.26 -5.41 -27.44
N ASP A 291 5.08 -6.45 -26.64
CA ASP A 291 5.21 -7.84 -27.09
C ASP A 291 3.96 -8.70 -26.79
N GLY A 292 2.93 -8.13 -26.14
CA GLY A 292 1.62 -8.74 -25.95
C GLY A 292 1.55 -9.81 -24.85
N GLU A 293 0.42 -10.55 -24.82
CA GLU A 293 0.06 -11.47 -23.73
C GLU A 293 1.13 -12.55 -23.44
N ALA A 294 1.70 -13.16 -24.49
CA ALA A 294 2.67 -14.24 -24.30
C ALA A 294 3.94 -13.76 -23.58
N ALA A 295 4.45 -12.58 -23.95
CA ALA A 295 5.65 -12.00 -23.37
C ALA A 295 5.43 -11.56 -21.92
N VAL A 296 4.29 -10.94 -21.62
CA VAL A 296 3.98 -10.54 -20.24
C VAL A 296 3.79 -11.75 -19.33
N ARG A 297 3.15 -12.84 -19.79
CA ARG A 297 3.05 -14.07 -19.01
C ARG A 297 4.41 -14.68 -18.73
N GLU A 298 5.29 -14.73 -19.73
CA GLU A 298 6.65 -15.22 -19.53
C GLU A 298 7.41 -14.36 -18.52
N TRP A 299 7.31 -13.03 -18.63
CA TRP A 299 7.93 -12.11 -17.68
C TRP A 299 7.39 -12.32 -16.25
N LEU A 300 6.08 -12.49 -16.09
CA LEU A 300 5.47 -12.73 -14.78
C LEU A 300 5.88 -14.09 -14.19
N ARG A 301 6.06 -15.12 -15.02
CA ARG A 301 6.50 -16.47 -14.57
C ARG A 301 7.97 -16.55 -14.22
N THR A 302 8.77 -15.61 -14.70
CA THR A 302 10.22 -15.53 -14.48
C THR A 302 10.55 -14.39 -13.51
N GLU A 303 10.74 -13.18 -14.01
CA GLU A 303 11.13 -11.99 -13.24
C GLU A 303 10.08 -11.62 -12.18
N GLY A 304 8.79 -11.59 -12.54
CA GLY A 304 7.71 -11.26 -11.60
C GLY A 304 7.63 -12.25 -10.44
N ARG A 305 7.74 -13.55 -10.75
CA ARG A 305 7.81 -14.64 -9.78
C ARG A 305 9.04 -14.49 -8.87
N GLN A 306 10.22 -14.28 -9.45
CA GLN A 306 11.44 -14.09 -8.68
C GLN A 306 11.28 -12.92 -7.68
N ASN A 307 10.76 -11.78 -8.15
CA ASN A 307 10.55 -10.60 -7.30
C ASN A 307 9.65 -10.90 -6.08
N ILE A 308 8.57 -11.67 -6.25
CA ILE A 308 7.64 -11.99 -5.16
C ILE A 308 8.15 -13.11 -4.25
N GLU A 309 8.82 -14.14 -4.80
CA GLU A 309 9.41 -15.22 -4.01
C GLU A 309 10.57 -14.71 -3.14
N GLU A 310 11.43 -13.83 -3.67
CA GLU A 310 12.49 -13.18 -2.90
C GLU A 310 11.92 -12.26 -1.81
N LEU A 311 10.88 -11.49 -2.12
CA LEU A 311 10.18 -10.67 -1.12
C LEU A 311 9.59 -11.54 0.00
N ASN A 312 8.94 -12.66 -0.33
CA ASN A 312 8.40 -13.59 0.65
C ASN A 312 9.48 -14.21 1.53
N ALA A 313 10.64 -14.55 0.94
CA ALA A 313 11.78 -15.08 1.69
C ALA A 313 12.35 -14.07 2.70
N VAL A 314 12.31 -12.77 2.37
CA VAL A 314 12.62 -11.69 3.31
C VAL A 314 11.56 -11.61 4.39
N LEU A 315 10.27 -11.47 4.02
CA LEU A 315 9.16 -11.35 4.98
C LEU A 315 9.13 -12.47 6.03
N ALA A 316 9.41 -13.71 5.62
CA ALA A 316 9.46 -14.86 6.53
C ALA A 316 10.52 -14.73 7.65
N LYS A 317 11.51 -13.84 7.49
CA LYS A 317 12.57 -13.58 8.47
C LYS A 317 12.31 -12.32 9.31
N VAL A 318 11.63 -11.31 8.73
CA VAL A 318 11.63 -9.95 9.28
C VAL A 318 10.26 -9.43 9.71
N ALA A 319 9.17 -9.97 9.18
CA ALA A 319 7.82 -9.54 9.53
C ALA A 319 7.32 -10.23 10.79
N THR A 320 6.49 -9.54 11.58
CA THR A 320 5.88 -10.05 12.81
C THR A 320 4.39 -10.37 12.57
N PRO A 321 3.83 -11.48 13.09
CA PRO A 321 2.42 -11.78 12.93
C PRO A 321 1.51 -10.65 13.44
N TRP A 322 0.48 -10.24 12.69
CA TRP A 322 -0.48 -9.21 13.16
C TRP A 322 -1.24 -9.66 14.42
N THR A 323 -1.34 -10.97 14.64
CA THR A 323 -1.97 -11.57 15.82
C THR A 323 -1.28 -11.21 17.13
N GLU A 324 -0.03 -10.73 17.10
CA GLU A 324 0.65 -10.25 18.31
C GLU A 324 0.16 -8.87 18.78
N ARG A 325 -0.62 -8.15 17.97
CA ARG A 325 -1.15 -6.81 18.29
C ARG A 325 -2.65 -6.78 18.64
N VAL A 326 -3.37 -7.90 18.53
CA VAL A 326 -4.85 -7.93 18.54
C VAL A 326 -5.48 -9.03 19.36
#